data_AF-A0A7L4JEJ9-F1
#
_entry.id   AF-A0A7L4JEJ9-F1
#
_cell.length_a   1.000
_cell.length_b   1.000
_cell.length_c   1.000
_cell.angle_alpha   90.00
_cell.angle_beta   90.00
_cell.angle_gamma   90.00
#
_symmetry.space_group_name_H-M   'P 1'
#
loop_
_entity.id
_entity.type
_entity.pdbx_description
1 polymer ?
#
loop_
_entity_poly.entity_id
_entity_poly.type
_entity_poly.pdbx_seq_one_letter_code
_entity_poly.pdbx_strand_id
1 'polypeptide(L)'
;QVTWLSREWAKRAALPSHVVTMLDNFPTNLHPMSQLSAAVTALNSESKFARAYAEGIHRAKYWEFVYEDAMDLIAKLPCVAAKIYRNLYREGSGIGAIDPNLDWSHNFTNMLGYTDPQFIELMRLYLTIHSDHEGGNVSAHTSHLVGSALSDPYLAFAAAMNGLAGPLHGLANQEVLLWLTDLQKELGKEVSDEKLRDFIWNTLNSGRV
;
A
#
# COMPACT_ATOMS: atom_id res chain seq x y z
N GLN A 1 -14.31 13.23 15.26
CA GLN A 1 -12.88 12.83 15.17
C GLN A 1 -12.54 12.23 13.80
N VAL A 2 -13.25 11.20 13.32
CA VAL A 2 -12.99 10.60 11.98
C VAL A 2 -13.04 11.64 10.84
N THR A 3 -14.09 12.47 10.77
CA THR A 3 -14.20 13.54 9.75
C THR A 3 -13.03 14.53 9.80
N TRP A 4 -12.53 14.83 11.00
CA TRP A 4 -11.35 15.69 11.15
C TRP A 4 -10.10 15.01 10.60
N LEU A 5 -9.90 13.73 10.88
CA LEU A 5 -8.77 12.95 10.37
C LEU A 5 -8.79 12.84 8.83
N SER A 6 -9.96 12.58 8.23
CA SER A 6 -10.12 12.57 6.77
C SER A 6 -9.69 13.90 6.15
N ARG A 7 -10.09 15.02 6.75
CA ARG A 7 -9.68 16.37 6.29
C ARG A 7 -8.19 16.61 6.48
N GLU A 8 -7.60 16.13 7.57
CA GLU A 8 -6.15 16.25 7.78
C GLU A 8 -5.36 15.50 6.71
N TRP A 9 -5.74 14.25 6.41
CA TRP A 9 -5.07 13.51 5.34
C TRP A 9 -5.29 14.13 3.97
N ALA A 10 -6.48 14.66 3.66
CA ALA A 10 -6.70 15.36 2.40
C ALA A 10 -5.77 16.59 2.23
N LYS A 11 -5.52 17.35 3.31
CA LYS A 11 -4.63 18.53 3.27
C LYS A 11 -3.15 18.16 3.10
N ARG A 12 -2.74 16.99 3.57
CA ARG A 12 -1.33 16.55 3.64
C ARG A 12 -0.87 15.74 2.42
N ALA A 13 -1.79 15.41 1.51
CA ALA A 13 -1.58 14.46 0.41
C ALA A 13 -0.73 14.95 -0.77
N ALA A 14 -0.17 16.16 -0.71
CA ALA A 14 0.62 16.74 -1.79
C ALA A 14 1.94 15.97 -1.99
N LEU A 15 2.28 15.70 -3.26
CA LEU A 15 3.58 15.11 -3.64
C LEU A 15 4.51 16.21 -4.19
N PRO A 16 5.78 16.23 -3.80
CA PRO A 16 6.76 17.12 -4.40
C PRO A 16 7.04 16.70 -5.86
N SER A 17 7.42 17.68 -6.70
CA SER A 17 7.55 17.49 -8.15
C SER A 17 8.58 16.43 -8.55
N HIS A 18 9.65 16.25 -7.77
CA HIS A 18 10.66 15.22 -8.06
C HIS A 18 10.10 13.81 -7.91
N VAL A 19 9.22 13.57 -6.95
CA VAL A 19 8.57 12.26 -6.77
C VAL A 19 7.58 11.99 -7.89
N VAL A 20 6.80 12.99 -8.29
CA VAL A 20 5.89 12.89 -9.43
C VAL A 20 6.67 12.54 -10.70
N THR A 21 7.75 13.28 -10.97
CA THR A 21 8.62 13.07 -12.13
C THR A 21 9.28 11.69 -12.12
N MET A 22 9.76 11.24 -10.95
CA MET A 22 10.36 9.92 -10.82
C MET A 22 9.36 8.80 -11.13
N LEU A 23 8.14 8.91 -10.61
CA LEU A 23 7.06 7.95 -10.88
C LEU A 23 6.67 7.88 -12.35
N ASP A 24 6.66 9.01 -13.06
CA ASP A 24 6.34 9.08 -14.48
C ASP A 24 7.43 8.50 -15.39
N ASN A 25 8.67 8.49 -14.91
CA ASN A 25 9.81 8.00 -15.67
C ASN A 25 10.17 6.54 -15.38
N PHE A 26 9.49 5.87 -14.44
CA PHE A 26 9.74 4.46 -14.21
C PHE A 26 9.32 3.62 -15.43
N PRO A 27 10.15 2.65 -15.86
CA PRO A 27 9.79 1.79 -16.96
C PRO A 27 8.69 0.80 -16.52
N THR A 28 7.86 0.36 -17.46
CA THR A 28 6.72 -0.53 -17.18
C THR A 28 7.11 -1.93 -16.72
N ASN A 29 8.37 -2.32 -16.88
CA ASN A 29 8.91 -3.59 -16.38
C ASN A 29 9.39 -3.51 -14.91
N LEU A 30 9.43 -2.32 -14.30
CA LEU A 30 9.76 -2.18 -12.89
C LEU A 30 8.52 -2.51 -12.04
N HIS A 31 8.64 -3.54 -11.20
CA HIS A 31 7.53 -4.05 -10.38
C HIS A 31 6.87 -2.93 -9.54
N PRO A 32 5.53 -2.88 -9.41
CA PRO A 32 4.83 -1.82 -8.69
C PRO A 32 5.29 -1.65 -7.24
N MET A 33 5.63 -2.73 -6.53
CA MET A 33 6.18 -2.63 -5.16
C MET A 33 7.57 -1.96 -5.13
N SER A 34 8.40 -2.15 -6.16
CA SER A 34 9.69 -1.48 -6.27
C SER A 34 9.52 0.01 -6.56
N GLN A 35 8.56 0.36 -7.43
CA GLN A 35 8.20 1.77 -7.66
C GLN A 35 7.70 2.46 -6.39
N LEU A 36 6.84 1.77 -5.61
CA LEU A 36 6.32 2.27 -4.33
C LEU A 36 7.45 2.53 -3.33
N SER A 37 8.31 1.55 -3.10
CA SER A 37 9.42 1.67 -2.16
C SER A 37 10.39 2.79 -2.55
N ALA A 38 10.76 2.88 -3.83
CA ALA A 38 11.63 3.95 -4.32
C ALA A 38 10.98 5.34 -4.17
N ALA A 39 9.70 5.49 -4.50
CA ALA A 39 8.95 6.73 -4.32
C ALA A 39 8.85 7.15 -2.85
N VAL A 40 8.55 6.22 -1.95
CA VAL A 40 8.49 6.52 -0.51
C VAL A 40 9.88 6.88 0.03
N THR A 41 10.94 6.21 -0.44
CA THR A 41 12.32 6.59 -0.09
C THR A 41 12.64 8.01 -0.55
N ALA A 42 12.25 8.40 -1.76
CA ALA A 42 12.46 9.77 -2.26
C ALA A 42 11.61 10.83 -1.54
N LEU A 43 10.50 10.43 -0.89
CA LEU A 43 9.68 11.32 -0.07
C LEU A 43 10.32 11.67 1.28
N ASN A 44 11.38 10.98 1.72
CA ASN A 44 12.13 11.38 2.92
C ASN A 44 12.69 12.81 2.83
N SER A 45 12.82 13.40 1.63
CA SER A 45 13.15 14.82 1.47
C SER A 45 12.20 15.76 2.22
N GLU A 46 10.97 15.30 2.49
CA GLU A 46 9.93 16.02 3.21
C GLU A 46 9.91 15.71 4.72
N SER A 47 10.82 14.87 5.23
CA SER A 47 10.81 14.42 6.62
C SER A 47 11.09 15.57 7.58
N LYS A 48 10.10 15.87 8.42
CA LYS A 48 10.22 16.82 9.52
C LYS A 48 11.07 16.23 10.65
N PHE A 49 10.95 14.92 10.91
CA PHE A 49 11.74 14.25 11.94
C PHE A 49 13.23 14.26 11.61
N ALA A 50 13.63 13.90 10.38
CA ALA A 50 15.03 13.90 9.97
C ALA A 50 15.67 15.29 10.14
N ARG A 51 14.97 16.35 9.69
CA ARG A 51 15.43 17.74 9.86
C ARG A 51 15.52 18.14 11.34
N ALA A 52 14.46 17.92 12.11
CA ALA A 52 14.41 18.31 13.51
C ALA A 52 15.47 17.56 14.36
N TYR A 53 15.71 16.28 14.07
CA TYR A 53 16.76 15.49 14.70
C TYR A 53 18.15 16.10 14.45
N ALA A 54 18.44 16.48 13.19
CA ALA A 54 19.71 17.14 12.84
C ALA A 54 19.89 18.50 13.53
N GLU A 55 18.80 19.22 13.79
CA GLU A 55 18.79 20.48 14.54
C GLU A 55 18.89 20.29 16.07
N GLY A 56 18.88 19.05 16.57
CA GLY A 56 19.11 18.74 17.98
C GLY A 56 17.86 18.77 18.86
N ILE A 57 16.70 18.32 18.37
CA ILE A 57 15.50 18.20 19.23
C ILE A 57 15.71 17.27 20.42
N HIS A 58 15.05 17.60 21.53
CA HIS A 58 15.10 16.79 22.74
C HIS A 58 14.41 15.43 22.56
N ARG A 59 15.01 14.34 23.07
CA ARG A 59 14.51 12.95 22.93
C ARG A 59 13.03 12.78 23.29
N ALA A 60 12.56 13.43 24.34
CA ALA A 60 11.15 13.36 24.77
C ALA A 60 10.15 13.93 23.75
N LYS A 61 10.64 14.61 22.71
CA LYS A 61 9.86 15.28 21.66
C LYS A 61 9.96 14.59 20.30
N TYR A 62 10.72 13.49 20.18
CA TYR A 62 10.84 12.75 18.91
C TYR A 62 9.48 12.33 18.34
N TRP A 63 8.59 11.84 19.20
CA TRP A 63 7.27 11.36 18.80
C TRP A 63 6.41 12.43 18.10
N GLU A 64 6.61 13.72 18.41
CA GLU A 64 5.82 14.81 17.80
C GLU A 64 6.09 14.92 16.30
N PHE A 65 7.37 14.82 15.92
CA PHE A 65 7.78 14.89 14.52
C PHE A 65 7.59 13.56 13.79
N VAL A 66 7.76 12.43 14.50
CA VAL A 66 7.41 11.10 13.97
C VAL A 66 5.90 11.02 13.67
N TYR A 67 5.05 11.57 14.54
CA TYR A 67 3.61 11.68 14.32
C TYR A 67 3.29 12.49 13.05
N GLU A 68 3.91 13.65 12.90
CA GLU A 68 3.72 14.50 11.73
C GLU A 68 4.14 13.81 10.43
N ASP A 69 5.31 13.15 10.41
CA ASP A 69 5.78 12.41 9.24
C ASP A 69 4.91 11.19 8.93
N ALA A 70 4.42 10.47 9.94
CA ALA A 70 3.51 9.35 9.75
C ALA A 70 2.15 9.80 9.17
N MET A 71 1.60 10.91 9.68
CA MET A 71 0.37 11.52 9.15
C MET A 71 0.52 11.99 7.71
N ASP A 72 1.66 12.60 7.38
CA ASP A 72 1.97 13.06 6.02
C ASP A 72 2.19 11.87 5.08
N LEU A 73 2.90 10.83 5.53
CA LEU A 73 3.10 9.61 4.74
C LEU A 73 1.77 8.92 4.42
N ILE A 74 0.92 8.67 5.42
CA ILE A 74 -0.41 8.06 5.21
C ILE A 74 -1.24 8.86 4.22
N ALA A 75 -1.20 10.20 4.30
CA ALA A 75 -1.89 11.07 3.36
C ALA A 75 -1.38 10.95 1.92
N LYS A 76 -0.07 10.78 1.72
CA LYS A 76 0.59 10.74 0.41
C LYS A 76 0.54 9.36 -0.25
N LEU A 77 0.39 8.28 0.52
CA LEU A 77 0.41 6.90 0.01
C LEU A 77 -0.60 6.63 -1.12
N PRO A 78 -1.87 7.05 -1.04
CA PRO A 78 -2.83 6.86 -2.12
C PRO A 78 -2.43 7.58 -3.41
N CYS A 79 -1.84 8.77 -3.32
CA CYS A 79 -1.37 9.52 -4.48
C CYS A 79 -0.25 8.78 -5.21
N VAL A 80 0.74 8.26 -4.45
CA VAL A 80 1.84 7.45 -4.99
C VAL A 80 1.30 6.17 -5.62
N ALA A 81 0.50 5.40 -4.87
CA ALA A 81 -0.03 4.12 -5.32
C ALA A 81 -0.95 4.27 -6.56
N ALA A 82 -1.80 5.29 -6.60
CA ALA A 82 -2.66 5.55 -7.74
C ALA A 82 -1.87 5.98 -8.98
N LYS A 83 -0.79 6.76 -8.80
CA LYS A 83 0.09 7.16 -9.92
C LYS A 83 0.81 5.95 -10.51
N ILE A 84 1.33 5.06 -9.67
CA ILE A 84 1.90 3.76 -10.11
C ILE A 84 0.84 2.96 -10.89
N TYR A 85 -0.36 2.83 -10.35
CA TYR A 85 -1.45 2.09 -10.99
C TYR A 85 -1.79 2.66 -12.37
N ARG A 86 -1.93 3.99 -12.48
CA ARG A 86 -2.28 4.62 -13.75
C ARG A 86 -1.15 4.59 -14.77
N ASN A 87 0.09 4.77 -14.34
CA ASN A 87 1.26 4.66 -15.22
C ASN A 87 1.40 3.26 -15.80
N LEU A 88 1.17 2.21 -15.00
CA LEU A 88 1.29 0.82 -15.45
C LEU A 88 0.07 0.32 -16.23
N TYR A 89 -1.15 0.69 -15.82
CA TYR A 89 -2.37 0.02 -16.27
C TYR A 89 -3.44 0.94 -16.87
N ARG A 90 -3.18 2.25 -16.96
CA ARG A 90 -4.08 3.27 -17.54
C ARG A 90 -3.31 4.33 -18.33
N GLU A 91 -2.26 3.90 -19.04
CA GLU A 91 -1.54 4.71 -20.04
C GLU A 91 -0.98 6.04 -19.50
N GLY A 92 -0.65 6.10 -18.20
CA GLY A 92 -0.12 7.32 -17.58
C GLY A 92 -1.14 8.45 -17.43
N SER A 93 -2.44 8.13 -17.46
CA SER A 93 -3.48 9.12 -17.21
C SER A 93 -3.34 9.78 -15.83
N GLY A 94 -3.67 11.07 -15.74
CA GLY A 94 -3.60 11.81 -14.47
C GLY A 94 -4.49 11.21 -13.38
N ILE A 95 -4.05 11.30 -12.12
CA ILE A 95 -4.78 10.79 -10.96
C ILE A 95 -5.92 11.72 -10.49
N GLY A 96 -6.04 12.93 -11.06
CA GLY A 96 -7.03 13.92 -10.64
C GLY A 96 -6.61 14.68 -9.37
N ALA A 97 -7.58 15.33 -8.73
CA ALA A 97 -7.38 16.13 -7.52
C ALA A 97 -8.01 15.45 -6.30
N ILE A 98 -7.43 15.69 -5.13
CA ILE A 98 -8.01 15.30 -3.85
C ILE A 98 -9.21 16.17 -3.53
N ASP A 99 -10.33 15.55 -3.16
CA ASP A 99 -11.51 16.23 -2.61
C ASP A 99 -11.43 16.23 -1.06
N PRO A 100 -11.34 17.41 -0.41
CA PRO A 100 -11.23 17.51 1.04
C PRO A 100 -12.51 17.10 1.80
N ASN A 101 -13.61 16.86 1.11
CA ASN A 101 -14.87 16.40 1.70
C ASN A 101 -15.03 14.87 1.66
N LEU A 102 -14.18 14.15 0.94
CA LEU A 102 -14.19 12.69 0.86
C LEU A 102 -13.25 12.06 1.89
N ASP A 103 -13.56 10.84 2.31
CA ASP A 103 -12.64 10.04 3.12
C ASP A 103 -11.47 9.50 2.29
N TRP A 104 -10.48 8.96 3.00
CA TRP A 104 -9.21 8.49 2.44
C TRP A 104 -9.39 7.44 1.35
N SER A 105 -10.22 6.43 1.61
CA SER A 105 -10.45 5.33 0.67
C SER A 105 -11.20 5.78 -0.58
N HIS A 106 -12.16 6.70 -0.45
CA HIS A 106 -12.89 7.25 -1.59
C HIS A 106 -11.99 8.15 -2.47
N ASN A 107 -11.17 9.01 -1.87
CA ASN A 107 -10.14 9.72 -2.64
C ASN A 107 -9.21 8.74 -3.36
N PHE A 108 -8.82 7.64 -2.71
CA PHE A 108 -7.96 6.64 -3.33
C PHE A 108 -8.62 5.95 -4.53
N THR A 109 -9.87 5.48 -4.43
CA THR A 109 -10.57 4.85 -5.56
C THR A 109 -10.82 5.82 -6.71
N ASN A 110 -11.15 7.08 -6.42
CA ASN A 110 -11.27 8.13 -7.44
C ASN A 110 -9.94 8.30 -8.19
N MET A 111 -8.83 8.38 -7.46
CA MET A 111 -7.49 8.47 -8.05
C MET A 111 -7.13 7.21 -8.85
N LEU A 112 -7.58 6.02 -8.47
CA LEU A 112 -7.43 4.79 -9.26
C LEU A 112 -8.31 4.77 -10.52
N GLY A 113 -9.36 5.60 -10.58
CA GLY A 113 -10.30 5.68 -11.70
C GLY A 113 -11.55 4.81 -11.54
N TYR A 114 -11.90 4.44 -10.30
CA TYR A 114 -13.07 3.64 -9.99
C TYR A 114 -14.12 4.46 -9.25
N THR A 115 -15.35 4.49 -9.80
CA THR A 115 -16.49 5.27 -9.27
C THR A 115 -17.62 4.40 -8.72
N ASP A 116 -17.49 3.07 -8.77
CA ASP A 116 -18.49 2.15 -8.24
C ASP A 116 -18.57 2.27 -6.70
N PRO A 117 -19.75 2.61 -6.13
CA PRO A 117 -19.94 2.69 -4.68
C PRO A 117 -19.56 1.42 -3.93
N GLN A 118 -19.78 0.23 -4.51
CA GLN A 118 -19.40 -1.04 -3.89
C GLN A 118 -17.89 -1.24 -3.88
N PHE A 119 -17.17 -0.74 -4.88
CA PHE A 119 -15.70 -0.77 -4.88
C PHE A 119 -15.12 0.19 -3.82
N ILE A 120 -15.78 1.33 -3.58
CA ILE A 120 -15.42 2.25 -2.49
C ILE A 120 -15.58 1.56 -1.13
N GLU A 121 -16.71 0.89 -0.89
CA GLU A 121 -16.95 0.12 0.33
C GLU A 121 -15.96 -1.04 0.49
N LEU A 122 -15.67 -1.76 -0.59
CA LEU A 122 -14.64 -2.81 -0.61
C LEU A 122 -13.28 -2.23 -0.19
N MET A 123 -12.88 -1.08 -0.75
CA MET A 123 -11.61 -0.45 -0.43
C MET A 123 -11.55 -0.02 1.04
N ARG A 124 -12.62 0.56 1.59
CA ARG A 124 -12.73 0.90 3.02
C ARG A 124 -12.54 -0.32 3.92
N LEU A 125 -13.21 -1.43 3.60
CA LEU A 125 -13.08 -2.67 4.35
C LEU A 125 -11.66 -3.27 4.22
N TYR A 126 -11.16 -3.40 2.99
CA TYR A 126 -9.86 -3.99 2.69
C TYR A 126 -8.74 -3.30 3.46
N LEU A 127 -8.70 -1.96 3.43
CA LEU A 127 -7.68 -1.17 4.10
C LEU A 127 -7.79 -1.27 5.62
N THR A 128 -8.99 -1.44 6.15
CA THR A 128 -9.22 -1.57 7.60
C THR A 128 -8.73 -2.92 8.11
N ILE A 129 -9.11 -4.02 7.46
CA ILE A 129 -8.83 -5.37 7.96
C ILE A 129 -7.36 -5.80 7.75
N HIS A 130 -6.65 -5.20 6.79
CA HIS A 130 -5.22 -5.45 6.56
C HIS A 130 -4.31 -4.42 7.26
N SER A 131 -4.87 -3.58 8.14
CA SER A 131 -4.13 -2.46 8.73
C SER A 131 -3.00 -2.88 9.68
N ASP A 132 -3.18 -3.97 10.42
CA ASP A 132 -2.17 -4.50 11.33
C ASP A 132 -2.38 -6.00 11.62
N HIS A 133 -1.30 -6.72 11.89
CA HIS A 133 -1.33 -8.11 12.32
C HIS A 133 -0.08 -8.44 13.16
N GLU A 134 0.00 -7.80 14.33
CA GLU A 134 1.12 -7.89 15.27
C GLU A 134 2.46 -7.40 14.68
N GLY A 135 3.55 -7.55 15.45
CA GLY A 135 4.90 -7.10 15.07
C GLY A 135 5.83 -8.17 14.51
N GLY A 136 5.42 -9.45 14.48
CA GLY A 136 6.28 -10.57 14.07
C GLY A 136 6.39 -10.77 12.56
N ASN A 137 5.43 -10.27 11.79
CA ASN A 137 5.45 -10.34 10.33
C ASN A 137 6.57 -9.45 9.75
N VAL A 138 7.10 -9.84 8.58
CA VAL A 138 8.33 -9.24 8.02
C VAL A 138 8.19 -7.74 7.81
N SER A 139 7.06 -7.24 7.32
CA SER A 139 6.86 -5.80 7.09
C SER A 139 6.81 -5.00 8.40
N ALA A 140 6.05 -5.46 9.40
CA ALA A 140 5.94 -4.76 10.68
C ALA A 140 7.26 -4.81 11.46
N HIS A 141 7.93 -5.96 11.48
CA HIS A 141 9.23 -6.08 12.13
C HIS A 141 10.29 -5.21 11.42
N THR A 142 10.29 -5.15 10.09
CA THR A 142 11.26 -4.32 9.35
C THR A 142 11.06 -2.83 9.63
N SER A 143 9.81 -2.34 9.64
CA SER A 143 9.56 -0.93 9.99
C SER A 143 10.02 -0.63 11.42
N HIS A 144 9.74 -1.53 12.37
CA HIS A 144 10.17 -1.41 13.75
C HIS A 144 11.71 -1.38 13.87
N LEU A 145 12.39 -2.33 13.22
CA LEU A 145 13.85 -2.46 13.26
C LEU A 145 14.54 -1.23 12.68
N VAL A 146 14.12 -0.77 11.49
CA VAL A 146 14.71 0.42 10.84
C VAL A 146 14.40 1.69 11.63
N GLY A 147 13.17 1.83 12.14
CA GLY A 147 12.78 2.94 13.01
C GLY A 147 13.54 2.96 14.35
N SER A 148 13.96 1.81 14.87
CA SER A 148 14.75 1.72 16.12
C SER A 148 16.13 2.39 16.03
N ALA A 149 16.68 2.50 14.81
CA ALA A 149 17.89 3.25 14.52
C ALA A 149 17.63 4.77 14.34
N LEU A 150 16.42 5.24 14.68
CA LEU A 150 15.96 6.61 14.50
C LEU A 150 15.94 7.05 13.02
N SER A 151 15.70 6.10 12.11
CA SER A 151 15.28 6.45 10.75
C SER A 151 13.86 7.01 10.78
N ASP A 152 13.56 8.02 9.95
CA ASP A 152 12.23 8.62 9.88
C ASP A 152 11.18 7.64 9.30
N PRO A 153 9.87 7.95 9.45
CA PRO A 153 8.80 7.08 8.98
C PRO A 153 8.83 6.72 7.50
N TYR A 154 9.33 7.59 6.62
CA TYR A 154 9.41 7.30 5.18
C TYR A 154 10.41 6.18 4.91
N LEU A 155 11.62 6.29 5.46
CA LEU A 155 12.65 5.27 5.30
C LEU A 155 12.26 3.93 5.95
N ALA A 156 11.68 3.98 7.16
CA ALA A 156 11.21 2.79 7.85
C ALA A 156 10.10 2.06 7.05
N PHE A 157 9.14 2.81 6.49
CA PHE A 157 8.07 2.24 5.68
C PHE A 157 8.58 1.71 4.33
N ALA A 158 9.48 2.42 3.65
CA ALA A 158 10.05 1.95 2.39
C ALA A 158 10.80 0.61 2.56
N ALA A 159 11.59 0.47 3.63
CA ALA A 159 12.22 -0.79 3.97
C ALA A 159 11.18 -1.90 4.24
N ALA A 160 10.10 -1.59 4.97
CA ALA A 160 9.01 -2.53 5.20
C ALA A 160 8.33 -2.98 3.90
N MET A 161 8.18 -2.10 2.91
CA MET A 161 7.63 -2.46 1.58
C MET A 161 8.57 -3.39 0.80
N ASN A 162 9.89 -3.27 0.97
CA ASN A 162 10.83 -4.24 0.39
C ASN A 162 10.65 -5.63 1.01
N GLY A 163 10.44 -5.70 2.33
CA GLY A 163 10.11 -6.95 3.01
C GLY A 163 8.75 -7.52 2.58
N LEU A 164 7.73 -6.65 2.44
CA LEU A 164 6.39 -7.03 1.97
C LEU A 164 6.40 -7.57 0.53
N ALA A 165 7.28 -7.07 -0.33
CA ALA A 165 7.44 -7.57 -1.69
C ALA A 165 8.05 -8.99 -1.74
N GLY A 166 8.56 -9.52 -0.63
CA GLY A 166 9.06 -10.89 -0.54
C GLY A 166 7.95 -11.91 -0.85
N PRO A 167 8.21 -12.94 -1.68
CA PRO A 167 7.20 -13.93 -2.06
C PRO A 167 6.51 -14.62 -0.88
N LEU A 168 7.24 -14.85 0.20
CA LEU A 168 6.75 -15.50 1.40
C LEU A 168 5.91 -14.60 2.32
N HIS A 169 5.63 -13.36 1.91
CA HIS A 169 4.84 -12.41 2.71
C HIS A 169 3.69 -11.79 1.90
N GLY A 170 4.00 -11.16 0.76
CA GLY A 170 3.01 -10.32 0.06
C GLY A 170 2.19 -10.99 -1.06
N LEU A 171 2.44 -12.26 -1.41
CA LEU A 171 1.86 -12.86 -2.62
C LEU A 171 0.64 -13.74 -2.40
N ALA A 172 0.28 -14.07 -1.17
CA ALA A 172 -0.79 -15.04 -0.86
C ALA A 172 -2.13 -14.71 -1.56
N ASN A 173 -2.51 -13.43 -1.63
CA ASN A 173 -3.72 -13.00 -2.35
C ASN A 173 -3.65 -13.36 -3.85
N GLN A 174 -2.51 -13.09 -4.49
CA GLN A 174 -2.32 -13.38 -5.91
C GLN A 174 -2.27 -14.88 -6.18
N GLU A 175 -1.60 -15.65 -5.32
CA GLU A 175 -1.53 -17.11 -5.44
C GLU A 175 -2.91 -17.75 -5.37
N VAL A 176 -3.75 -17.32 -4.40
CA VAL A 176 -5.14 -17.80 -4.28
C VAL A 176 -5.98 -17.41 -5.50
N LEU A 177 -5.87 -16.18 -6.00
CA LEU A 177 -6.65 -15.74 -7.15
C LEU A 177 -6.27 -16.50 -8.43
N LEU A 178 -4.97 -16.75 -8.65
CA LEU A 178 -4.49 -17.54 -9.79
C LEU A 178 -4.99 -18.99 -9.69
N TRP A 179 -4.87 -19.60 -8.51
CA TRP A 179 -5.36 -20.96 -8.27
C TRP A 179 -6.88 -21.08 -8.49
N LEU A 180 -7.68 -20.14 -7.98
CA LEU A 180 -9.13 -20.11 -8.20
C LEU A 180 -9.49 -19.92 -9.69
N THR A 181 -8.70 -19.14 -10.41
CA THR A 181 -8.90 -18.89 -11.85
C THR A 181 -8.66 -20.17 -12.65
N ASP A 182 -7.58 -20.90 -12.34
CA ASP A 182 -7.26 -22.18 -12.97
C ASP A 182 -8.27 -23.27 -12.60
N LEU A 183 -8.68 -23.35 -11.34
CA LEU A 183 -9.74 -24.24 -10.87
C LEU A 183 -11.04 -24.04 -11.65
N GLN A 184 -11.50 -22.79 -11.76
CA GLN A 184 -12.72 -22.46 -12.49
C GLN A 184 -12.59 -22.77 -13.99
N LYS A 185 -11.41 -22.59 -14.57
CA LYS A 185 -11.13 -22.95 -15.97
C LYS A 185 -11.18 -24.45 -16.20
N GLU A 186 -10.72 -25.25 -15.24
CA GLU A 186 -10.72 -26.72 -15.32
C GLU A 186 -12.11 -27.32 -15.06
N LEU A 187 -12.81 -26.86 -14.02
CA LEU A 187 -14.06 -27.49 -13.57
C LEU A 187 -15.32 -26.87 -14.15
N GLY A 188 -15.24 -25.64 -14.67
CA GLY A 188 -16.36 -24.83 -15.12
C GLY A 188 -16.98 -23.98 -14.01
N LYS A 189 -17.92 -23.10 -14.37
CA LYS A 189 -18.59 -22.17 -13.43
C LYS A 189 -19.64 -22.85 -12.55
N GLU A 190 -20.26 -23.91 -13.05
CA GLU A 190 -21.32 -24.66 -12.35
C GLU A 190 -20.79 -26.05 -11.98
N VAL A 191 -19.90 -26.09 -11.00
CA VAL A 191 -19.36 -27.34 -10.45
C VAL A 191 -20.25 -27.83 -9.30
N SER A 192 -20.55 -29.12 -9.25
CA SER A 192 -21.25 -29.70 -8.09
C SER A 192 -20.32 -29.84 -6.89
N ASP A 193 -20.90 -29.80 -5.68
CA ASP A 193 -20.15 -30.01 -4.44
C ASP A 193 -19.35 -31.32 -4.45
N GLU A 194 -19.93 -32.40 -5.02
CA GLU A 194 -19.25 -33.69 -5.15
C GLU A 194 -18.01 -33.61 -6.04
N LYS A 195 -18.13 -33.02 -7.24
CA LYS A 195 -17.00 -32.89 -8.17
C LYS A 195 -15.90 -31.98 -7.63
N LEU A 196 -16.29 -30.89 -6.96
CA LEU A 196 -15.34 -29.99 -6.31
C LEU A 196 -14.63 -30.71 -5.16
N ARG A 197 -15.36 -31.43 -4.30
CA ARG A 197 -14.79 -32.23 -3.21
C ARG A 197 -13.77 -33.24 -3.73
N ASP A 198 -14.08 -33.95 -4.82
CA ASP A 198 -13.19 -34.93 -5.41
C ASP A 198 -11.93 -34.27 -5.98
N PHE A 199 -12.05 -33.11 -6.63
CA PHE A 199 -10.90 -32.31 -7.06
C PHE A 199 -9.98 -31.92 -5.89
N ILE A 200 -10.56 -31.45 -4.77
CA ILE A 200 -9.81 -31.08 -3.58
C ILE A 200 -9.10 -32.30 -2.98
N TRP A 201 -9.79 -33.44 -2.84
CA TRP A 201 -9.15 -34.67 -2.35
C TRP A 201 -8.02 -35.15 -3.25
N ASN A 202 -8.20 -35.11 -4.57
CA ASN A 202 -7.15 -35.48 -5.52
C ASN A 202 -5.94 -34.53 -5.43
N THR A 203 -6.18 -33.24 -5.23
CA THR A 203 -5.13 -32.24 -5.04
C THR A 203 -4.32 -32.53 -3.78
N LEU A 204 -4.98 -32.74 -2.64
CA LEU A 204 -4.32 -33.07 -1.37
C LEU A 204 -3.56 -34.40 -1.44
N ASN A 205 -4.18 -35.45 -1.99
CA ASN A 205 -3.56 -36.77 -2.13
C ASN A 205 -2.37 -36.78 -3.12
N SER A 206 -2.26 -35.78 -3.99
CA SER A 206 -1.11 -35.59 -4.88
C SER A 206 0.05 -34.81 -4.25
N GLY A 207 -0.06 -34.42 -2.97
CA GLY A 207 0.97 -33.66 -2.25
C GLY A 207 0.98 -32.16 -2.54
N ARG A 208 -0.10 -31.62 -3.14
CA ARG A 208 -0.30 -30.19 -3.34
C ARG A 208 -1.15 -29.59 -2.21
N VAL A 209 -1.01 -28.28 -2.00
CA VAL A 209 -1.80 -27.46 -1.06
C VAL A 209 -2.66 -26.47 -1.82
#